data_AF-S6U4P1-F1
#
_entry.id   AF-S6U4P1-F1
#
_cell.length_a   1.000
_cell.length_b   1.000
_cell.length_c   1.000
_cell.angle_alpha   90.00
_cell.angle_beta   90.00
_cell.angle_gamma   90.00
#
_symmetry.space_group_name_H-M   'P 1'
#
loop_
_entity.id
_entity.type
_entity.pdbx_description
1 polymer ?
#
loop_
_entity_poly.entity_id
_entity_poly.type
_entity_poly.pdbx_seq_one_letter_code
_entity_poly.pdbx_strand_id
1 'polypeptide(L)'
;MNLGSGEGLSRGASKIPVYQGERSEAVAPTRLFYDARNTDAWRGKGFYSVLEAQGGQAALMARMLDLGRSAPLPANSKIPDEIALGLNREN
;
A
#
# COMPACT_ATOMS: atom_id res chain seq x y z
N MET A 1 0.40 -5.97 -3.87
CA MET A 1 0.08 -4.52 -3.86
C MET A 1 1.38 -3.75 -3.64
N ASN A 2 1.63 -2.63 -4.32
CA ASN A 2 2.78 -1.76 -4.01
C ASN A 2 2.28 -0.43 -3.43
N LEU A 3 2.54 -0.22 -2.13
CA LEU A 3 2.13 0.94 -1.33
C LEU A 3 3.31 1.71 -0.73
N GLY A 4 4.54 1.40 -1.11
CA GLY A 4 5.73 2.04 -0.55
C GLY A 4 5.96 3.48 -1.02
N SER A 5 5.18 3.96 -1.98
CA SER A 5 5.27 5.32 -2.52
C SER A 5 3.93 6.04 -2.50
N GLY A 6 3.97 7.37 -2.62
CA GLY A 6 2.77 8.21 -2.71
C GLY A 6 1.88 7.83 -3.89
N GLU A 7 2.45 7.48 -5.05
CA GLU A 7 1.69 7.04 -6.22
C GLU A 7 1.10 5.65 -6.04
N GLY A 8 1.79 4.76 -5.33
CA GLY A 8 1.25 3.47 -4.92
C GLY A 8 0.00 3.64 -4.04
N LEU A 9 0.07 4.54 -3.06
CA LEU A 9 -1.03 4.88 -2.16
C LEU A 9 -2.19 5.56 -2.90
N SER A 10 -1.90 6.50 -3.81
CA SER A 10 -2.90 7.20 -4.62
C SER A 10 -3.67 6.26 -5.55
N ARG A 11 -2.95 5.35 -6.25
CA ARG A 11 -3.58 4.28 -7.03
C ARG A 11 -4.51 3.46 -6.15
N GLY A 12 -4.05 3.04 -4.98
CA GLY A 12 -4.81 2.20 -4.05
C GLY A 12 -4.75 0.71 -4.39
N ALA A 13 -5.80 -0.03 -4.02
CA ALA A 13 -5.86 -1.50 -4.07
C ALA A 13 -6.80 -2.02 -5.14
N SER A 14 -6.55 -3.24 -5.60
CA SER A 14 -7.44 -3.97 -6.49
C SER A 14 -7.77 -5.33 -5.87
N LYS A 15 -8.96 -5.84 -6.17
CA LYS A 15 -9.38 -7.21 -5.80
C LYS A 15 -8.84 -8.27 -6.75
N ILE A 16 -8.22 -7.88 -7.86
CA ILE A 16 -7.62 -8.81 -8.80
C ILE A 16 -6.43 -9.51 -8.13
N PRO A 17 -6.43 -10.85 -8.05
CA PRO A 17 -5.34 -11.59 -7.43
C PRO A 17 -4.04 -11.45 -8.24
N VAL A 18 -2.93 -11.24 -7.52
CA VAL A 18 -1.58 -11.19 -8.11
C VAL A 18 -1.21 -12.54 -8.70
N TYR A 19 -1.43 -13.60 -7.92
CA TYR A 19 -1.22 -14.99 -8.35
C TYR A 19 -2.57 -15.67 -8.49
N GLN A 20 -2.87 -16.15 -9.69
CA GLN A 20 -4.07 -16.90 -10.00
C GLN A 20 -3.63 -18.10 -10.84
N GLY A 21 -3.45 -19.26 -10.19
CA GLY A 21 -2.86 -20.45 -10.83
C GLY A 21 -3.65 -20.97 -12.02
N GLU A 22 -4.98 -20.82 -12.00
CA GLU A 22 -5.89 -21.23 -13.07
C GLU A 22 -5.92 -20.26 -14.27
N ARG A 23 -5.13 -19.19 -14.24
CA ARG A 23 -5.18 -18.16 -15.28
C ARG A 23 -4.47 -18.65 -16.56
N SER A 24 -5.25 -18.90 -17.62
CA SER A 24 -4.75 -19.29 -18.94
C SER A 24 -4.41 -18.12 -19.87
N GLU A 25 -4.96 -16.93 -19.58
CA GLU A 25 -4.82 -15.73 -20.43
C GLU A 25 -4.13 -14.58 -19.71
N ALA A 26 -3.44 -13.72 -20.46
CA ALA A 26 -2.81 -12.53 -19.93
C ALA A 26 -3.86 -11.49 -19.48
N VAL A 27 -3.65 -10.89 -18.31
CA VAL A 27 -4.43 -9.74 -17.85
C VAL A 27 -3.70 -8.44 -18.15
N ALA A 28 -4.45 -7.34 -18.28
CA ALA A 28 -3.87 -6.03 -18.46
C ALA A 28 -2.92 -5.65 -17.30
N PRO A 29 -1.74 -5.09 -17.59
CA PRO A 29 -0.79 -4.69 -16.54
C PRO A 29 -1.30 -3.48 -15.75
N THR A 30 -0.76 -3.33 -14.55
CA THR A 30 -1.10 -2.23 -13.62
C THR A 30 0.16 -1.53 -13.09
N ARG A 31 1.12 -1.27 -13.97
CA ARG A 31 2.37 -0.56 -13.70
C ARG A 31 2.06 0.92 -13.42
N LEU A 32 2.67 1.44 -12.37
CA LEU A 32 2.59 2.86 -12.05
C LEU A 32 3.15 3.69 -13.21
N PHE A 33 2.56 4.86 -13.47
CA PHE A 33 2.94 5.85 -14.50
C PHE A 33 2.71 5.47 -15.97
N TYR A 34 2.61 4.17 -16.29
CA TYR A 34 2.37 3.70 -17.65
C TYR A 34 0.90 3.43 -17.92
N ASP A 35 0.27 2.63 -17.05
CA ASP A 35 -1.05 2.08 -17.34
C ASP A 35 -2.16 3.05 -16.89
N ALA A 36 -1.85 4.00 -16.00
CA ALA A 36 -2.67 5.18 -15.68
C ALA A 36 -1.82 6.28 -15.03
N ARG A 37 -2.27 7.55 -15.19
CA ARG A 37 -1.52 8.75 -14.78
C ARG A 37 -2.11 9.51 -13.58
N ASN A 38 -3.36 9.22 -13.20
CA ASN A 38 -4.03 9.89 -12.10
C ASN A 38 -4.97 8.94 -11.36
N THR A 39 -5.45 9.38 -10.20
CA THR A 39 -6.33 8.61 -9.31
C THR A 39 -7.60 8.16 -10.01
N ASP A 40 -8.27 9.05 -10.74
CA ASP A 40 -9.55 8.74 -11.40
C ASP A 40 -9.40 7.65 -12.47
N ALA A 41 -8.32 7.68 -13.24
CA ALA A 41 -8.00 6.62 -14.20
C ALA A 41 -7.78 5.27 -13.50
N TRP A 42 -7.23 5.26 -12.28
CA TRP A 42 -7.13 4.04 -11.48
C TRP A 42 -8.48 3.58 -10.94
N ARG A 43 -9.35 4.50 -10.50
CA ARG A 43 -10.74 4.19 -10.09
C ARG A 43 -11.52 3.56 -11.24
N GLY A 44 -11.39 4.09 -12.45
CA GLY A 44 -11.96 3.50 -13.67
C GLY A 44 -11.43 2.10 -14.01
N LYS A 45 -10.24 1.74 -13.51
CA LYS A 45 -9.67 0.38 -13.62
C LYS A 45 -10.03 -0.53 -12.43
N GLY A 46 -10.97 -0.12 -11.58
CA GLY A 46 -11.44 -0.89 -10.44
C GLY A 46 -10.51 -0.86 -9.23
N PHE A 47 -9.56 0.07 -9.17
CA PHE A 47 -8.79 0.28 -7.95
C PHE A 47 -9.57 1.13 -6.95
N TYR A 48 -9.51 0.81 -5.67
CA TYR A 48 -10.17 1.54 -4.58
C TYR A 48 -9.16 2.19 -3.62
N SER A 49 -9.58 3.26 -2.96
CA SER A 49 -8.75 3.99 -2.00
C SER A 49 -8.41 3.13 -0.78
N VAL A 50 -7.15 3.22 -0.34
CA VAL A 50 -6.70 2.69 0.95
C VAL A 50 -6.41 3.78 1.97
N LEU A 51 -6.74 5.03 1.62
CA LEU A 51 -6.56 6.20 2.50
C LEU A 51 -7.90 6.74 3.00
N GLU A 52 -8.97 6.60 2.23
CA GLU A 52 -10.29 7.09 2.60
C GLU A 52 -10.99 6.11 3.55
N ALA A 53 -11.53 6.61 4.66
CA ALA A 53 -12.08 5.85 5.77
C ALA A 53 -13.34 5.01 5.46
N GLN A 54 -13.73 4.86 4.19
CA GLN A 54 -14.85 4.03 3.75
C GLN A 54 -14.45 2.53 3.77
N GLY A 55 -13.97 2.06 4.92
CA GLY A 55 -13.52 0.69 5.17
C GLY A 55 -12.48 0.61 6.29
N GLY A 56 -12.52 -0.46 7.08
CA GLY A 56 -11.66 -0.62 8.26
C GLY A 56 -10.15 -0.64 7.96
N GLN A 57 -9.74 -1.10 6.77
CA GLN A 57 -8.31 -1.14 6.38
C GLN A 57 -7.74 0.24 6.04
N ALA A 58 -8.53 1.12 5.42
CA ALA A 58 -8.07 2.47 5.11
C ALA A 58 -7.96 3.34 6.37
N ALA A 59 -8.87 3.12 7.32
CA ALA A 59 -8.78 3.70 8.66
C ALA A 59 -7.49 3.26 9.40
N LEU A 60 -7.02 2.03 9.18
CA LEU A 60 -5.77 1.55 9.80
C LEU A 60 -4.54 2.26 9.22
N MET A 61 -4.41 2.32 7.89
CA MET A 61 -3.27 2.99 7.23
C MET A 61 -3.19 4.47 7.62
N ALA A 62 -4.33 5.18 7.63
CA ALA A 62 -4.39 6.56 8.08
C ALA A 62 -3.91 6.72 9.53
N ARG A 63 -4.38 5.87 10.45
CA ARG A 63 -3.95 5.88 11.85
C ARG A 63 -2.46 5.58 12.01
N MET A 64 -1.90 4.67 11.22
CA MET A 64 -0.47 4.37 11.25
C MET A 64 0.36 5.57 10.81
N LEU A 65 -0.08 6.30 9.77
CA LEU A 65 0.59 7.52 9.32
C LEU A 65 0.52 8.62 10.38
N ASP A 66 -0.65 8.81 11.00
CA ASP A 66 -0.82 9.78 12.08
C ASP A 66 0.03 9.44 13.29
N LEU A 67 0.07 8.16 13.69
CA LEU A 67 0.93 7.69 14.77
C LEU A 67 2.40 7.98 14.48
N GLY A 68 2.89 7.62 13.28
CA GLY A 68 4.27 7.86 12.87
C GLY A 68 4.65 9.34 12.85
N ARG A 69 3.70 10.23 12.54
CA ARG A 69 3.91 11.69 12.64
C ARG A 69 3.92 12.19 14.08
N SER A 70 3.07 11.63 14.94
CA SER A 70 2.96 12.06 16.35
C SER A 70 4.08 11.55 17.26
N ALA A 71 4.77 10.48 16.86
CA ALA A 71 5.83 9.84 17.64
C ALA A 71 7.14 9.73 16.85
N PRO A 72 7.79 10.85 16.49
CA PRO A 72 9.04 10.83 15.75
C PRO A 72 10.18 10.25 16.61
N LEU A 73 11.02 9.42 15.98
CA LEU A 73 12.27 8.97 16.61
C LEU A 73 13.31 10.09 16.56
N PRO A 74 14.20 10.20 17.56
CA PRO A 74 15.32 11.14 17.51
C PRO A 74 16.16 10.94 16.25
N ALA A 75 16.58 12.04 15.63
CA ALA A 75 17.39 11.98 14.42
C ALA A 75 18.72 11.25 14.68
N ASN A 76 19.12 10.38 13.76
CA ASN A 76 20.34 9.56 13.85
C ASN A 76 20.43 8.64 15.09
N SER A 77 19.32 8.37 15.80
CA SER A 77 19.30 7.38 16.86
C SER A 77 19.01 5.99 16.33
N LYS A 78 19.44 4.97 17.09
CA LYS A 78 18.96 3.60 16.86
C LYS A 78 17.46 3.52 17.14
N ILE A 79 16.78 2.64 16.41
CA ILE A 79 15.39 2.28 16.70
C ILE A 79 15.38 1.52 18.04
N PRO A 80 14.50 1.87 19.00
CA PRO A 80 14.37 1.13 20.26
C PRO A 80 14.07 -0.36 20.06
N ASP A 81 14.66 -1.22 20.90
CA ASP A 81 14.50 -2.69 20.81
C ASP A 81 13.04 -3.17 21.01
N GLU A 82 12.21 -2.35 21.66
CA GLU A 82 10.77 -2.58 21.83
C GLU A 82 9.97 -2.52 20.51
N ILE A 83 10.51 -1.87 19.47
CA ILE A 83 9.88 -1.80 18.15
C ILE A 83 10.30 -3.03 17.34
N ALA A 84 9.43 -4.02 17.27
CA ALA A 84 9.66 -5.22 16.47
C ALA A 84 9.59 -4.92 14.96
N LEU A 85 10.74 -4.98 14.27
CA LEU A 85 10.85 -4.74 12.82
C LEU A 85 10.63 -6.01 11.97
N GLY A 86 10.55 -7.19 12.59
CA GLY A 86 10.33 -8.46 11.88
C GLY A 86 11.45 -8.86 10.92
N LEU A 87 12.66 -8.34 11.11
CA LEU A 87 13.84 -8.63 10.29
C LEU A 87 14.39 -10.04 10.50
N ASN A 88 14.14 -10.63 11.67
CA ASN A 88 14.65 -11.95 12.07
C ASN A 88 13.60 -13.06 11.89
N ARG A 89 12.81 -13.01 10.82
CA ARG A 89 11.81 -14.06 10.57
C ARG A 89 12.52 -15.33 10.06
N GLU A 90 12.39 -16.42 10.79
CA GLU A 90 12.73 -17.76 10.29
C GLU A 90 11.52 -18.34 9.54
N ASN A 91 11.77 -19.01 8.42
CA ASN A 91 10.75 -19.56 7.52
C ASN A 91 10.36 -21.00 7.91
#